data_AF-A0A926FP92-F1
#
_entry.id   AF-A0A926FP92-F1
#
_cell.length_a   1.000
_cell.length_b   1.000
_cell.length_c   1.000
_cell.angle_alpha   90.00
_cell.angle_beta   90.00
_cell.angle_gamma   90.00
#
_symmetry.space_group_name_H-M   'P 1'
#
loop_
_entity.id
_entity.type
_entity.pdbx_description
1 polymer ?
#
loop_
_entity_poly.entity_id
_entity_poly.type
_entity_poly.pdbx_seq_one_letter_code
_entity_poly.pdbx_strand_id
1 'polypeptide(L)'
;MQRVSNLKGIRIDPAEATSAIEEILTKTGDLEYAIANLPNIAAVIQATGAGGLEVGGIFTEFKKLNIQNNEAAMRAIDTLNLQGKSGAFTLGNMAKEGPKIFAAYAATGRQGAEAVTELGAALQVIRQGVGSDAEAVTAFESIIRDITRPDTVKKLKQLGGIQVFDPEQLKQGKEVMRSCRR
;
A
#
# COMPACT_ATOMS: atom_id res chain seq x y z
N MET A 1 -18.14 -11.53 17.67
CA MET A 1 -19.33 -10.64 17.79
C MET A 1 -19.23 -9.67 18.97
N GLN A 2 -19.25 -10.13 20.24
CA GLN A 2 -19.37 -9.23 21.41
C GLN A 2 -18.14 -8.31 21.66
N ARG A 3 -16.97 -8.62 21.08
CA ARG A 3 -15.78 -7.75 21.14
C ARG A 3 -15.84 -6.54 20.19
N VAL A 4 -16.59 -6.62 19.09
CA VAL A 4 -16.67 -5.54 18.08
C VAL A 4 -17.54 -4.38 18.59
N SER A 5 -18.61 -4.71 19.31
CA SER A 5 -19.58 -3.72 19.82
C SER A 5 -19.09 -2.90 21.03
N ASN A 6 -17.96 -3.25 21.64
CA ASN A 6 -17.50 -2.68 22.92
C ASN A 6 -16.18 -1.89 22.84
N LEU A 7 -15.63 -1.65 21.65
CA LEU A 7 -14.51 -0.73 21.48
C LEU A 7 -15.04 0.72 21.56
N LYS A 8 -14.81 1.40 22.69
CA LYS A 8 -15.22 2.79 22.92
C LYS A 8 -14.81 3.67 21.72
N GLY A 9 -15.79 4.27 21.05
CA GLY A 9 -15.58 5.27 19.99
C GLY A 9 -15.77 4.77 18.55
N ILE A 10 -15.88 3.46 18.33
CA ILE A 10 -16.04 2.89 16.99
C ILE A 10 -17.52 2.55 16.74
N ARG A 11 -18.13 3.24 15.77
CA ARG A 11 -19.52 3.00 15.32
C ARG A 11 -19.51 2.59 13.86
N ILE A 12 -19.07 1.35 13.59
CA ILE A 12 -19.19 0.74 12.26
C ILE A 12 -20.20 -0.40 12.30
N ASP A 13 -20.79 -0.72 11.15
CA ASP A 13 -21.64 -1.90 11.01
C ASP A 13 -20.82 -3.17 11.31
N PRO A 14 -21.29 -4.08 12.19
CA PRO A 14 -20.64 -5.36 12.43
C PRO A 14 -20.38 -6.21 11.18
N ALA A 15 -21.20 -6.05 10.12
CA ALA A 15 -20.97 -6.71 8.84
C ALA A 15 -19.65 -6.25 8.21
N GLU A 16 -19.38 -4.94 8.20
CA GLU A 16 -18.16 -4.37 7.63
C GLU A 16 -16.91 -4.83 8.40
N ALA A 17 -16.99 -4.86 9.73
CA ALA A 17 -15.93 -5.42 10.57
C ALA A 17 -15.63 -6.88 10.22
N THR A 18 -16.68 -7.67 9.96
CA THR A 18 -16.56 -9.09 9.63
C THR A 18 -15.95 -9.27 8.25
N SER A 19 -16.43 -8.54 7.24
CA SER A 19 -15.90 -8.58 5.88
C SER A 19 -14.42 -8.19 5.81
N ALA A 20 -13.99 -7.21 6.61
CA ALA A 20 -12.58 -6.84 6.68
C ALA A 20 -11.71 -7.95 7.26
N ILE A 21 -12.18 -8.61 8.33
CA ILE A 21 -11.47 -9.73 8.95
C ILE A 21 -11.39 -10.92 7.98
N GLU A 22 -12.49 -11.24 7.31
CA GLU A 22 -12.56 -12.32 6.32
C GLU A 22 -11.58 -12.08 5.17
N GLU A 23 -11.54 -10.87 4.61
CA GLU A 23 -10.61 -10.54 3.52
C GLU A 23 -9.15 -10.75 3.95
N ILE A 24 -8.76 -10.20 5.10
CA ILE A 24 -7.40 -10.35 5.65
C ILE A 24 -7.10 -11.83 5.89
N LEU A 25 -7.99 -12.56 6.57
CA LEU A 25 -7.81 -13.97 6.87
C LEU A 25 -7.66 -14.82 5.61
N THR A 26 -8.54 -14.64 4.63
CA THR A 26 -8.52 -15.40 3.38
C THR A 26 -7.23 -15.16 2.59
N LYS A 27 -6.72 -13.93 2.57
CA LYS A 27 -5.54 -13.57 1.76
C LYS A 27 -4.21 -13.80 2.46
N THR A 28 -4.18 -13.77 3.79
CA THR A 28 -2.94 -13.80 4.58
C THR A 28 -2.81 -15.01 5.50
N GLY A 29 -3.93 -15.65 5.85
CA GLY A 29 -3.98 -16.70 6.86
C GLY A 29 -3.83 -16.20 8.31
N ASP A 30 -3.78 -14.88 8.54
CA ASP A 30 -3.42 -14.30 9.84
C ASP A 30 -4.61 -13.61 10.53
N LEU A 31 -5.36 -14.41 11.29
CA LEU A 31 -6.50 -13.91 12.08
C LEU A 31 -6.06 -12.96 13.20
N GLU A 32 -4.89 -13.19 13.81
CA GLU A 32 -4.40 -12.36 14.91
C GLU A 32 -4.11 -10.94 14.42
N TYR A 33 -3.46 -10.82 13.26
CA TYR A 33 -3.23 -9.55 12.59
C TYR A 33 -4.54 -8.83 12.24
N ALA A 34 -5.52 -9.57 11.71
CA ALA A 34 -6.84 -9.02 11.37
C ALA A 34 -7.54 -8.43 12.61
N ILE A 35 -7.57 -9.19 13.71
CA ILE A 35 -8.19 -8.75 14.98
C ILE A 35 -7.43 -7.58 15.60
N ALA A 36 -6.09 -7.62 15.59
CA ALA A 36 -5.25 -6.56 16.15
C ALA A 36 -5.42 -5.23 15.42
N ASN A 37 -5.72 -5.27 14.11
CA ASN A 37 -5.97 -4.08 13.29
C ASN A 37 -7.44 -3.65 13.23
N LEU A 38 -8.37 -4.41 13.82
CA LEU A 38 -9.79 -4.06 13.79
C LEU A 38 -10.09 -2.62 14.25
N PRO A 39 -9.44 -2.08 15.30
CA PRO A 39 -9.64 -0.67 15.66
C PRO A 39 -9.20 0.32 14.57
N ASN A 40 -8.08 0.04 13.90
CA ASN A 40 -7.57 0.87 12.81
C ASN A 40 -8.48 0.80 11.58
N ILE A 41 -8.89 -0.41 11.19
CA ILE A 41 -9.83 -0.66 10.10
C ILE A 41 -11.11 0.14 10.32
N ALA A 42 -11.66 0.07 11.53
CA ALA A 42 -12.90 0.77 11.83
C ALA A 42 -12.74 2.30 11.82
N ALA A 43 -11.60 2.82 12.27
CA ALA A 43 -11.29 4.25 12.15
C ALA A 43 -11.21 4.68 10.68
N VAL A 44 -10.62 3.86 9.81
CA VAL A 44 -10.53 4.13 8.36
C VAL A 44 -11.90 4.10 7.70
N ILE A 45 -12.73 3.08 7.97
CA ILE A 45 -14.12 3.00 7.49
C ILE A 45 -14.88 4.26 7.90
N GLN A 46 -14.81 4.65 9.17
CA GLN A 46 -15.51 5.82 9.67
C GLN A 46 -15.00 7.14 9.05
N ALA A 47 -13.70 7.24 8.76
CA ALA A 47 -13.10 8.43 8.19
C ALA A 47 -13.33 8.57 6.68
N THR A 48 -13.44 7.46 5.95
CA THR A 48 -13.49 7.45 4.47
C THR A 48 -14.85 7.11 3.90
N GLY A 49 -15.71 6.42 4.67
CA GLY A 49 -16.96 5.84 4.17
C GLY A 49 -16.76 4.60 3.28
N ALA A 50 -15.54 4.07 3.15
CA ALA A 50 -15.28 2.84 2.41
C ALA A 50 -15.79 1.60 3.17
N GLY A 51 -16.14 0.54 2.43
CA GLY A 51 -16.56 -0.73 3.00
C GLY A 51 -15.40 -1.49 3.64
N GLY A 52 -15.76 -2.43 4.51
CA GLY A 52 -14.84 -3.28 5.25
C GLY A 52 -14.06 -4.21 4.35
N LEU A 53 -14.65 -4.68 3.24
CA LEU A 53 -13.92 -5.47 2.24
C LEU A 53 -12.76 -4.67 1.65
N GLU A 54 -13.00 -3.44 1.21
CA GLU A 54 -11.96 -2.60 0.59
C GLU A 54 -10.89 -2.19 1.60
N VAL A 55 -11.29 -1.80 2.82
CA VAL A 55 -10.33 -1.45 3.88
C VAL A 55 -9.53 -2.67 4.32
N GLY A 56 -10.17 -3.83 4.46
CA GLY A 56 -9.50 -5.12 4.73
C GLY A 56 -8.47 -5.47 3.66
N GLY A 57 -8.76 -5.15 2.39
CA GLY A 57 -7.80 -5.25 1.28
C GLY A 57 -6.54 -4.40 1.49
N ILE A 58 -6.66 -3.15 1.96
CA ILE A 58 -5.49 -2.30 2.26
C ILE A 58 -4.61 -2.95 3.35
N PHE A 59 -5.21 -3.41 4.45
CA PHE A 59 -4.46 -4.04 5.54
C PHE A 59 -3.86 -5.40 5.13
N THR A 60 -4.51 -6.12 4.22
CA THR A 60 -3.93 -7.30 3.57
C THR A 60 -2.63 -6.95 2.85
N GLU A 61 -2.62 -5.86 2.08
CA GLU A 61 -1.42 -5.46 1.35
C GLU A 61 -0.32 -4.93 2.28
N PHE A 62 -0.68 -4.23 3.37
CA PHE A 62 0.27 -3.87 4.42
C PHE A 62 0.95 -5.09 5.02
N LYS A 63 0.19 -6.15 5.30
CA LYS A 63 0.75 -7.43 5.78
C LYS A 63 1.77 -8.01 4.78
N LYS A 64 1.44 -8.02 3.49
CA LYS A 64 2.34 -8.50 2.42
C LYS A 64 3.60 -7.64 2.28
N LEU A 65 3.48 -6.34 2.52
CA LEU A 65 4.62 -5.42 2.64
C LEU A 65 5.33 -5.53 3.99
N ASN A 66 5.11 -6.58 4.76
CA ASN A 66 5.79 -6.82 6.03
C ASN A 66 5.52 -5.74 7.10
N ILE A 67 4.34 -5.09 7.04
CA ILE A 67 3.84 -4.20 8.10
C ILE A 67 3.01 -5.05 9.06
N GLN A 68 3.70 -5.63 10.05
CA GLN A 68 3.19 -6.72 10.88
C GLN A 68 2.37 -6.29 12.09
N ASN A 69 2.54 -5.06 12.57
CA ASN A 69 1.87 -4.57 13.78
C ASN A 69 0.91 -3.41 13.47
N ASN A 70 -0.07 -3.24 14.35
CA ASN A 70 -1.13 -2.26 14.22
C ASN A 70 -0.62 -0.81 14.28
N GLU A 71 0.41 -0.52 15.06
CA GLU A 71 1.01 0.82 15.14
C GLU A 71 1.67 1.24 13.82
N ALA A 72 2.40 0.33 13.18
CA ALA A 72 3.03 0.56 11.88
C ALA A 72 1.97 0.68 10.77
N ALA A 73 0.92 -0.15 10.82
CA ALA A 73 -0.20 -0.04 9.89
C ALA A 73 -0.93 1.31 10.02
N MET A 74 -1.18 1.77 11.24
CA MET A 74 -1.83 3.06 11.46
C MET A 74 -0.96 4.24 11.02
N ARG A 75 0.36 4.19 11.28
CA ARG A 75 1.31 5.19 10.74
C ARG A 75 1.32 5.23 9.22
N ALA A 76 1.19 4.08 8.56
CA ALA A 76 1.09 4.00 7.10
C ALA A 76 -0.21 4.67 6.61
N ILE A 77 -1.35 4.39 7.24
CA ILE A 77 -2.62 5.09 6.96
C ILE A 77 -2.49 6.59 7.16
N ASP A 78 -1.92 7.06 8.28
CA ASP A 78 -1.77 8.48 8.57
C ASP A 78 -0.93 9.18 7.50
N THR A 79 0.15 8.53 7.05
CA THR A 79 1.00 9.04 5.98
C THR A 79 0.23 9.16 4.67
N LEU A 80 -0.50 8.12 4.29
CA LEU A 80 -1.33 8.13 3.08
C LEU A 80 -2.46 9.16 3.16
N ASN A 81 -3.07 9.35 4.33
CA ASN A 81 -4.09 10.37 4.57
C ASN A 81 -3.51 11.78 4.39
N LEU A 82 -2.33 12.05 4.95
CA LEU A 82 -1.64 13.33 4.78
C LEU A 82 -1.29 13.61 3.32
N GLN A 83 -0.79 12.60 2.60
CA GLN A 83 -0.49 12.70 1.17
C GLN A 83 -1.76 12.94 0.35
N GLY A 84 -2.85 12.20 0.63
CA GLY A 84 -4.13 12.33 -0.06
C GLY A 84 -4.84 13.65 0.19
N LYS A 85 -4.73 14.24 1.39
CA LYS A 85 -5.25 15.59 1.66
C LYS A 85 -4.57 16.68 0.83
N SER A 86 -3.31 16.45 0.47
CA SER A 86 -2.48 17.40 -0.27
C SER A 86 -2.48 17.13 -1.78
N GLY A 87 -3.18 16.10 -2.24
CA GLY A 87 -3.09 15.60 -3.60
C GLY A 87 -4.42 15.05 -4.14
N ALA A 88 -4.37 14.50 -5.35
CA ALA A 88 -5.57 14.00 -6.05
C ALA A 88 -5.88 12.53 -5.72
N PHE A 89 -4.88 11.75 -5.31
CA PHE A 89 -5.07 10.32 -5.03
C PHE A 89 -5.41 10.10 -3.54
N THR A 90 -6.65 9.75 -3.22
CA THR A 90 -7.16 9.64 -1.83
C THR A 90 -7.06 8.23 -1.25
N LEU A 91 -7.32 8.08 0.06
CA LEU A 91 -7.47 6.75 0.70
C LEU A 91 -8.60 5.92 0.07
N GLY A 92 -9.70 6.55 -0.35
CA GLY A 92 -10.79 5.87 -1.06
C GLY A 92 -10.33 5.32 -2.41
N ASN A 93 -9.51 6.07 -3.15
CA ASN A 93 -8.90 5.57 -4.38
C ASN A 93 -7.97 4.40 -4.12
N MET A 94 -7.20 4.45 -3.02
CA MET A 94 -6.32 3.35 -2.63
C MET A 94 -7.10 2.09 -2.21
N ALA A 95 -8.26 2.24 -1.58
CA ALA A 95 -9.13 1.12 -1.24
C ALA A 95 -9.66 0.44 -2.52
N LYS A 96 -10.03 1.24 -3.51
CA LYS A 96 -10.55 0.76 -4.80
C LYS A 96 -9.49 0.14 -5.71
N GLU A 97 -8.32 0.76 -5.80
CA GLU A 97 -7.25 0.39 -6.73
C GLU A 97 -6.11 -0.42 -6.06
N GLY A 98 -6.19 -0.62 -4.76
CA GLY A 98 -5.14 -1.16 -3.89
C GLY A 98 -4.50 -2.44 -4.41
N PRO A 99 -5.28 -3.50 -4.71
CA PRO A 99 -4.71 -4.77 -5.18
C PRO A 99 -3.79 -4.61 -6.40
N LYS A 100 -4.14 -3.76 -7.37
CA LYS A 100 -3.31 -3.49 -8.54
C LYS A 100 -2.05 -2.72 -8.19
N ILE A 101 -2.20 -1.65 -7.42
CA ILE A 101 -1.10 -0.80 -6.97
C ILE A 101 -0.05 -1.61 -6.22
N PHE A 102 -0.48 -2.38 -5.22
CA PHE A 102 0.41 -3.15 -4.37
C PHE A 102 1.01 -4.34 -5.12
N ALA A 103 0.29 -4.98 -6.05
CA ALA A 103 0.86 -6.00 -6.94
C ALA A 103 1.96 -5.43 -7.84
N ALA A 104 1.74 -4.26 -8.44
CA ALA A 104 2.77 -3.59 -9.23
C ALA A 104 3.98 -3.22 -8.37
N TYR A 105 3.73 -2.71 -7.16
CA TYR A 105 4.79 -2.29 -6.26
C TYR A 105 5.58 -3.46 -5.66
N ALA A 106 4.97 -4.63 -5.49
CA ALA A 106 5.69 -5.83 -5.02
C ALA A 106 6.85 -6.22 -5.96
N ALA A 107 6.75 -5.91 -7.26
CA ALA A 107 7.84 -6.11 -8.23
C ALA A 107 9.11 -5.28 -7.93
N THR A 108 9.00 -4.27 -7.08
CA THR A 108 10.15 -3.45 -6.65
C THR A 108 10.96 -4.11 -5.53
N GLY A 109 10.44 -5.17 -4.90
CA GLY A 109 11.05 -5.80 -3.72
C GLY A 109 11.07 -4.94 -2.45
N ARG A 110 10.53 -3.71 -2.50
CA ARG A 110 10.43 -2.79 -1.36
C ARG A 110 9.37 -3.27 -0.38
N GLN A 111 9.61 -3.05 0.91
CA GLN A 111 8.74 -3.45 2.02
C GLN A 111 8.76 -2.42 3.15
N GLY A 112 7.77 -2.50 4.03
CA GLY A 112 7.63 -1.69 5.23
C GLY A 112 6.87 -0.38 5.00
N ALA A 113 6.74 0.40 6.08
CA ALA A 113 6.01 1.67 6.06
C ALA A 113 6.65 2.73 5.14
N GLU A 114 7.97 2.69 4.98
CA GLU A 114 8.67 3.57 4.03
C GLU A 114 8.21 3.30 2.59
N ALA A 115 8.03 2.03 2.24
CA ALA A 115 7.57 1.60 0.93
C ALA A 115 6.17 2.16 0.61
N VAL A 116 5.26 2.13 1.59
CA VAL A 116 3.93 2.73 1.46
C VAL A 116 4.00 4.25 1.26
N THR A 117 4.93 4.92 1.95
CA THR A 117 5.15 6.36 1.81
C THR A 117 5.61 6.73 0.40
N GLU A 118 6.58 5.98 -0.14
CA GLU A 118 7.10 6.17 -1.49
C GLU A 118 6.05 5.88 -2.56
N LEU A 119 5.31 4.78 -2.38
CA LEU A 119 4.20 4.39 -3.25
C LEU A 119 3.15 5.50 -3.36
N GLY A 120 2.67 6.01 -2.22
CA GLY A 120 1.69 7.08 -2.21
C GLY A 120 2.22 8.37 -2.85
N ALA A 121 3.48 8.74 -2.58
CA ALA A 121 4.11 9.90 -3.22
C ALA A 121 4.24 9.73 -4.74
N ALA A 122 4.68 8.56 -5.22
CA ALA A 122 4.81 8.26 -6.64
C ALA A 122 3.46 8.37 -7.36
N LEU A 123 2.40 7.82 -6.77
CA LEU A 123 1.05 7.93 -7.32
C LEU A 123 0.56 9.37 -7.39
N GLN A 124 0.88 10.23 -6.41
CA GLN A 124 0.53 11.65 -6.51
C GLN A 124 1.21 12.34 -7.70
N VAL A 125 2.51 12.10 -7.89
CA VAL A 125 3.28 12.69 -9.00
C VAL A 125 2.73 12.21 -10.34
N ILE A 126 2.47 10.92 -10.48
CA ILE A 126 1.92 10.33 -11.70
C ILE A 126 0.52 10.88 -11.96
N ARG A 127 -0.32 10.99 -10.92
CA ARG A 127 -1.70 11.47 -11.03
C ARG A 127 -1.77 12.91 -11.54
N GLN A 128 -0.78 13.75 -11.25
CA GLN A 128 -0.69 15.12 -11.81
C GLN A 128 -0.51 15.14 -13.35
N GLY A 129 0.03 14.05 -13.93
CA GLY A 129 0.28 13.95 -15.37
C GLY A 129 -0.83 13.25 -16.17
N VAL A 130 -1.87 12.72 -15.52
CA VAL A 130 -2.96 11.96 -16.17
C VAL A 130 -4.33 12.44 -15.70
N GLY A 131 -5.42 12.03 -16.38
CA GLY A 131 -6.76 12.56 -16.15
C GLY A 131 -7.52 11.89 -15.00
N SER A 132 -7.21 10.63 -14.68
CA SER A 132 -7.95 9.81 -13.73
C SER A 132 -7.05 8.93 -12.84
N ASP A 133 -7.63 8.42 -11.74
CA ASP A 133 -6.91 7.54 -10.81
C ASP A 133 -6.59 6.19 -11.46
N ALA A 134 -7.50 5.65 -12.27
CA ALA A 134 -7.28 4.41 -13.02
C ALA A 134 -6.14 4.55 -14.05
N GLU A 135 -6.04 5.71 -14.72
CA GLU A 135 -4.90 6.02 -15.59
C GLU A 135 -3.60 6.14 -14.78
N ALA A 136 -3.65 6.71 -13.58
CA ALA A 136 -2.47 6.84 -12.73
C ALA A 136 -1.93 5.48 -12.30
N VAL A 137 -2.81 4.55 -11.92
CA VAL A 137 -2.46 3.17 -11.59
C VAL A 137 -1.87 2.45 -12.79
N THR A 138 -2.48 2.58 -13.96
CA THR A 138 -1.98 1.96 -15.22
C THR A 138 -0.62 2.53 -15.63
N ALA A 139 -0.42 3.84 -15.48
CA ALA A 139 0.84 4.50 -15.74
C ALA A 139 1.92 4.04 -14.73
N PHE A 140 1.57 3.94 -13.45
CA PHE A 140 2.45 3.41 -12.42
C PHE A 140 2.89 1.97 -12.71
N GLU A 141 1.95 1.07 -13.02
CA GLU A 141 2.23 -0.31 -13.46
C GLU A 141 3.23 -0.34 -14.63
N SER A 142 2.99 0.50 -15.63
CA SER A 142 3.84 0.58 -16.83
C SER A 142 5.24 1.09 -16.51
N ILE A 143 5.35 2.14 -15.68
CA ILE A 143 6.62 2.69 -15.24
C ILE A 143 7.43 1.63 -14.49
N ILE A 144 6.85 0.99 -13.46
CA ILE A 144 7.55 -0.03 -12.68
C ILE A 144 8.02 -1.18 -13.58
N ARG A 145 7.17 -1.68 -14.47
CA ARG A 145 7.55 -2.71 -15.44
C ARG A 145 8.71 -2.26 -16.33
N ASP A 146 8.65 -1.05 -16.88
CA ASP A 146 9.65 -0.59 -17.85
C ASP A 146 11.01 -0.29 -17.22
N ILE A 147 11.04 0.28 -16.01
CA ILE A 147 12.29 0.60 -15.30
C ILE A 147 12.98 -0.64 -14.71
N THR A 148 12.23 -1.70 -14.43
CA THR A 148 12.76 -2.97 -13.90
C THR A 148 13.23 -3.93 -15.00
N ARG A 149 12.92 -3.66 -16.28
CA ARG A 149 13.40 -4.50 -17.40
C ARG A 149 14.93 -4.54 -17.44
N PRO A 150 15.56 -5.72 -17.62
CA PRO A 150 17.02 -5.87 -17.60
C PRO A 150 17.77 -4.93 -18.55
N ASP A 151 17.24 -4.73 -19.76
CA ASP A 151 17.86 -3.83 -20.74
C ASP A 151 17.74 -2.36 -20.35
N THR A 152 16.60 -1.95 -19.77
CA THR A 152 16.41 -0.59 -19.24
C THR A 152 17.36 -0.34 -18.08
N VAL A 153 17.45 -1.28 -17.13
CA VAL A 153 18.36 -1.19 -15.98
C VAL A 153 19.81 -1.04 -16.43
N LYS A 154 20.25 -1.84 -17.42
CA LYS A 154 21.59 -1.73 -18.01
C LYS A 154 21.83 -0.37 -18.64
N LYS A 155 20.88 0.13 -19.44
CA LYS A 155 20.98 1.45 -20.10
C LYS A 155 21.01 2.59 -19.10
N LEU A 156 20.16 2.57 -18.07
CA LEU A 156 20.13 3.58 -17.00
C LEU A 156 21.47 3.65 -16.25
N LYS A 157 22.08 2.49 -15.98
CA LYS A 157 23.40 2.42 -15.36
C LYS A 157 24.51 2.94 -16.28
N GLN A 158 24.52 2.54 -17.55
CA GLN A 158 25.57 2.90 -18.51
C GLN A 158 25.54 4.39 -18.91
N LEU A 159 24.36 4.94 -19.15
CA LEU A 159 24.20 6.29 -19.68
C LEU A 159 24.09 7.35 -18.60
N GLY A 160 23.40 7.03 -17.49
CA GLY A 160 23.08 8.00 -16.44
C GLY A 160 23.74 7.74 -15.10
N GLY A 161 24.50 6.64 -14.96
CA GLY A 161 25.01 6.19 -13.66
C GLY A 161 23.90 5.83 -12.65
N ILE A 162 22.66 5.66 -13.12
CA ILE A 162 21.50 5.43 -12.28
C ILE A 162 21.47 3.95 -11.89
N GLN A 163 21.52 3.69 -10.59
CA GLN A 163 21.38 2.36 -10.04
C GLN A 163 19.92 2.15 -9.66
N VAL A 164 19.21 1.27 -10.40
CA VAL A 164 17.79 0.98 -10.14
C VAL A 164 17.62 0.14 -8.87
N PHE A 165 18.45 -0.88 -8.72
CA PHE A 165 18.44 -1.79 -7.57
C PHE A 165 19.54 -1.47 -6.57
N ASP A 166 19.29 -1.81 -5.32
CA ASP A 166 20.20 -1.65 -4.19
C ASP A 166 21.42 -2.59 -4.36
N PRO A 167 22.65 -2.06 -4.39
CA PRO A 167 23.85 -2.87 -4.59
C PRO A 167 24.08 -3.92 -3.49
N GLU A 168 23.74 -3.63 -2.24
CA GLU A 168 23.94 -4.56 -1.13
C GLU A 168 22.92 -5.69 -1.16
N GLN A 169 21.68 -5.40 -1.57
CA GLN A 169 20.65 -6.42 -1.79
C GLN A 169 20.99 -7.30 -3.00
N LEU A 170 21.51 -6.70 -4.08
CA LEU A 170 21.95 -7.44 -5.26
C LEU A 170 23.10 -8.41 -4.94
N LYS A 171 24.05 -8.04 -4.08
CA LYS A 171 25.10 -8.96 -3.58
C LYS A 171 24.53 -10.19 -2.87
N GLN A 172 23.33 -10.06 -2.30
CA GLN A 172 22.59 -11.14 -1.63
C GLN A 172 21.64 -11.88 -2.59
N GLY A 173 21.68 -11.58 -3.90
CA GLY A 173 20.81 -12.19 -4.90
C GLY A 173 19.37 -11.68 -4.88
N LYS A 174 19.10 -10.52 -4.27
CA LYS A 174 17.77 -9.93 -4.17
C LYS A 174 17.68 -8.67 -5.01
N GLU A 175 16.67 -8.61 -5.88
CA GLU A 175 16.34 -7.41 -6.65
C GLU A 175 15.40 -6.53 -5.84
N VAL A 176 15.98 -5.66 -5.01
CA VAL A 176 15.24 -4.63 -4.26
C VAL A 176 15.59 -3.28 -4.84
N MET A 177 14.59 -2.52 -5.29
CA MET A 177 14.80 -1.17 -5.79
C MET A 177 15.38 -0.27 -4.72
N ARG A 178 16.20 0.71 -5.13
CA ARG A 178 16.72 1.73 -4.20
C ARG A 178 15.58 2.59 -3.66
N SER A 179 15.69 2.98 -2.39
CA SER A 179 14.81 3.99 -1.79
C SER A 179 14.89 5.30 -2.57
N CYS A 180 13.75 5.98 -2.69
CA CYS A 180 13.67 7.32 -3.27
C CYS A 180 14.03 8.42 -2.27
N ARG A 181 14.16 8.08 -0.98
CA ARG A 181 14.72 8.99 0.03
C ARG A 181 16.24 9.00 -0.05
N ARG A 182 16.80 10.22 0.00
CA ARG A 182 18.24 10.43 0.18
C ARG A 182 18.63 10.28 1.64
#